data_AF-A0A0G1HAV2-F1
#
_entry.id   AF-A0A0G1HAV2-F1
#
_cell.length_a   1.000
_cell.length_b   1.000
_cell.length_c   1.000
_cell.angle_alpha   90.00
_cell.angle_beta   90.00
_cell.angle_gamma   90.00
#
_symmetry.space_group_name_H-M   'P 1'
#
loop_
_entity.id
_entity.type
_entity.pdbx_description
1 polymer ?
#
loop_
_entity_poly.entity_id
_entity_poly.type
_entity_poly.pdbx_seq_one_letter_code
_entity_poly.pdbx_strand_id
1 'polypeptide(L)' 'MFNLFKEKCPICKMELVKGKEYPEGYGKKFCSDNCKEEYRKKLVKEQSKSSRGCCH' A
#
# COMPACT_ATOMS: atom_id res chain seq x y z
N MET A 1 -21.34 -11.74 13.61
CA MET A 1 -20.88 -10.37 13.29
C MET A 1 -19.71 -10.47 12.34
N PHE A 2 -19.95 -10.33 11.03
CA PHE A 2 -18.89 -10.35 10.04
C PHE A 2 -18.39 -8.92 9.86
N ASN A 3 -17.35 -8.56 10.62
CA ASN A 3 -16.59 -7.35 10.34
C ASN A 3 -15.94 -7.55 8.96
N LEU A 4 -16.63 -7.11 7.91
CA LEU A 4 -16.03 -6.87 6.60
C LEU A 4 -14.98 -5.78 6.82
N PHE A 5 -13.76 -6.20 7.17
CA PHE A 5 -12.57 -5.39 6.98
C PHE A 5 -12.50 -5.12 5.48
N LYS A 6 -13.08 -3.98 5.09
CA LYS A 6 -13.01 -3.50 3.72
C LYS A 6 -11.56 -3.16 3.47
N GLU A 7 -10.86 -4.03 2.77
CA GLU A 7 -9.50 -3.76 2.33
C GLU A 7 -9.54 -2.49 1.46
N LYS A 8 -8.62 -1.56 1.68
CA LYS A 8 -8.55 -0.32 0.91
C LYS A 8 -7.19 -0.21 0.27
N CYS A 9 -7.17 0.28 -0.97
CA CYS A 9 -5.92 0.57 -1.66
C CYS A 9 -5.12 1.62 -0.85
N PRO A 10 -3.87 1.37 -0.47
CA PRO A 10 -3.09 2.29 0.37
C PRO A 10 -2.66 3.57 -0.37
N ILE A 11 -2.82 3.63 -1.69
CA ILE A 11 -2.51 4.82 -2.51
C ILE A 11 -3.73 5.71 -2.71
N CYS A 12 -4.78 5.18 -3.34
CA CYS A 12 -5.97 5.96 -3.69
C CYS A 12 -7.11 5.84 -2.66
N LYS A 13 -6.96 5.03 -1.61
CA LYS A 13 -7.98 4.74 -0.58
C LYS A 13 -9.28 4.12 -1.11
N MET A 14 -9.28 3.65 -2.36
CA MET A 14 -10.40 2.97 -2.98
C MET A 14 -10.73 1.67 -2.23
N GLU A 15 -12.01 1.39 -2.03
CA GLU A 15 -12.49 0.14 -1.44
C GLU A 15 -12.24 -1.04 -2.38
N LEU A 16 -11.56 -2.06 -1.87
CA LEU A 16 -11.32 -3.32 -2.54
C LEU A 16 -12.42 -4.30 -2.16
N VAL A 17 -13.08 -4.84 -3.17
CA VAL A 17 -14.19 -5.78 -2.99
C VAL A 17 -13.63 -7.16 -2.64
N LYS A 18 -14.04 -7.71 -1.50
CA LYS A 18 -13.64 -9.06 -1.09
C LYS A 18 -14.07 -10.08 -2.16
N GLY A 19 -13.16 -10.93 -2.59
CA GLY A 19 -13.41 -11.97 -3.60
C GLY A 19 -13.10 -11.55 -5.05
N LYS A 20 -12.65 -10.31 -5.27
CA LYS A 20 -12.10 -9.89 -6.56
C LYS A 20 -10.58 -10.07 -6.56
N GLU A 21 -10.03 -10.50 -7.69
CA GLU A 21 -8.57 -10.53 -7.90
C GLU A 21 -8.04 -9.10 -8.04
N TYR A 22 -7.13 -8.75 -7.13
CA TYR A 22 -6.45 -7.47 -7.11
C TYR A 22 -4.94 -7.70 -7.09
N PRO A 23 -4.16 -6.84 -7.75
CA PRO A 23 -2.71 -6.91 -7.66
C PRO A 23 -2.26 -6.74 -6.21
N GLU A 24 -1.54 -7.73 -5.70
CA GLU A 24 -0.90 -7.71 -4.38
C GLU A 24 0.60 -7.41 -4.52
N GLY A 25 1.16 -6.72 -3.54
CA GLY A 25 2.59 -6.48 -3.43
C GLY A 25 2.95 -5.85 -2.10
N TYR A 26 4.18 -6.06 -1.62
CA TYR A 26 4.65 -5.45 -0.37
C TYR A 26 3.71 -5.72 0.83
N GLY A 27 3.03 -6.88 0.84
CA GLY A 27 2.05 -7.26 1.87
C GLY A 27 0.72 -6.49 1.85
N LYS A 28 0.40 -5.76 0.77
CA LYS A 28 -0.85 -5.02 0.61
C LYS A 28 -1.50 -5.27 -0.74
N LYS A 29 -2.82 -5.17 -0.80
CA LYS A 29 -3.59 -5.19 -2.05
C LYS A 29 -3.79 -3.80 -2.62
N PHE A 30 -3.74 -3.70 -3.94
CA PHE A 30 -3.90 -2.46 -4.68
C PHE A 30 -5.07 -2.57 -5.65
N CYS A 31 -5.76 -1.46 -5.92
CA CYS A 31 -6.83 -1.47 -6.90
C CYS A 31 -6.32 -1.67 -8.33
N SER A 32 -5.04 -1.39 -8.59
CA SER A 32 -4.40 -1.42 -9.92
C SER A 32 -2.88 -1.48 -9.79
N ASP A 33 -2.18 -1.97 -10.82
CA ASP A 33 -0.71 -2.00 -10.87
C ASP A 33 -0.07 -0.62 -10.73
N ASN A 34 -0.71 0.43 -11.24
CA ASN A 34 -0.22 1.80 -11.06
C ASN A 34 -0.12 2.19 -9.57
N CYS A 35 -1.11 1.81 -8.75
CA CYS A 35 -1.05 2.05 -7.31
C CYS A 35 0.03 1.22 -6.62
N LYS A 36 0.29 0.00 -7.10
CA LYS A 36 1.39 -0.84 -6.60
C LYS A 36 2.75 -0.20 -6.88
N GLU A 37 2.95 0.34 -8.08
CA GLU A 37 4.19 1.00 -8.46
C GLU A 37 4.42 2.32 -7.68
N GLU A 38 3.38 3.14 -7.55
CA GLU A 38 3.45 4.37 -6.73
C GLU A 38 3.78 4.06 -5.27
N TYR A 39 3.25 2.97 -4.73
CA TYR A 39 3.60 2.51 -3.38
C TYR A 39 5.06 2.10 -3.28
N ARG A 40 5.59 1.35 -4.26
CA ARG A 40 7.02 1.03 -4.34
C ARG A 40 7.87 2.30 -4.34
N LYS A 41 7.55 3.29 -5.18
CA LYS A 41 8.31 4.56 -5.25
C LYS A 41 8.29 5.29 -3.90
N LYS A 42 7.15 5.30 -3.20
CA LYS A 42 7.06 5.87 -1.85
C LYS A 42 7.92 5.12 -0.83
N LEU A 43 7.88 3.78 -0.84
CA LEU A 43 8.70 2.96 0.06
C LEU A 43 10.20 3.22 -0.15
N VAL A 44 10.66 3.25 -1.40
CA VAL A 44 12.07 3.57 -1.72
C VAL A 44 12.42 4.99 -1.25
N LYS A 45 11.55 5.98 -1.51
CA LYS A 45 11.76 7.36 -1.08
C LYS A 45 11.80 7.51 0.44
N GLU A 46 10.99 6.74 1.16
CA GLU A 46 10.95 6.74 2.63
C GLU A 46 12.20 6.06 3.21
N GLN A 47 12.62 4.94 2.64
CA GLN A 47 13.91 4.30 2.98
C GLN A 47 15.09 5.24 2.75
N SER A 48 15.14 5.96 1.62
CA SER A 48 16.17 6.96 1.35
C SER A 48 16.12 8.16 2.32
N LYS A 49 14.95 8.49 2.87
CA LYS A 49 14.80 9.55 3.88
C LYS A 49 15.19 9.11 5.29
N SER A 50 15.16 7.82 5.59
CA SER A 50 15.54 7.27 6.90
C SER A 50 17.06 7.27 7.15
N SER A 51 17.88 7.76 6.22
CA SER A 51 19.34 7.90 6.41
C SER A 51 19.76 9.25 7.00
N ARG A 52 18.81 10.09 7.47
CA ARG A 52 19.13 11.37 8.13
C ARG A 52 18.50 11.45 9.53
N GLY A 53 19.27 10.97 10.50
CA GLY A 53 19.46 11.59 11.80
C GLY A 53 18.34 11.47 12.83
N CYS A 54 18.60 10.68 13.88
CA CYS A 54 18.46 11.16 15.27
C CYS A 54 19.21 10.21 16.22
N CYS A 55 20.54 10.35 16.25
CA CYS A 55 21.41 9.89 17.33
C CYS A 55 22.54 10.92 17.43
N HIS A 56 22.27 12.04 18.09
CA HIS A 56 23.25 12.81 18.85
C HIS A 56 22.51 13.65 19.89
#